data_AF-A0A1M2V6Y2-F1
#
_entry.id   AF-A0A1M2V6Y2-F1
#
_cell.length_a   1.000
_cell.length_b   1.000
_cell.length_c   1.000
_cell.angle_alpha   90.00
_cell.angle_beta   90.00
_cell.angle_gamma   90.00
#
_symmetry.space_group_name_H-M   'P 1'
#
loop_
_entity.id
_entity.type
_entity.pdbx_description
1 polymer ?
#
loop_
_entity_poly.entity_id
_entity_poly.type
_entity_poly.pdbx_seq_one_letter_code
_entity_poly.pdbx_strand_id
1 'polypeptide(L)'
;MSGLARQTSDSNTAEPDFPELPPPPPFPCPFLTDDEIATYLGPLYAREWTVQPSDPKATKKPSPELVKRFAFSTFNELNAFLHLDLLDITQSENHHARQDITPDPPSLIVRVHTHSGLRPARHAEEPRRARVQPGITLRDVRFVYLLEQRLAARGGTAAVRSEAENMPSADEQPRSVAAVEARRGLSGQA
;
A
#
# COMPACT_ATOMS: atom_id res chain seq x y z
N MET A 1 -5.85 55.47 -4.47
CA MET A 1 -5.14 54.40 -5.19
C MET A 1 -4.56 53.45 -4.15
N SER A 2 -5.33 52.45 -3.75
CA SER A 2 -4.95 51.49 -2.71
C SER A 2 -4.40 50.23 -3.37
N GLY A 3 -3.13 49.93 -3.12
CA GLY A 3 -2.49 48.70 -3.56
C GLY A 3 -2.75 47.58 -2.55
N LEU A 4 -3.47 46.54 -2.97
CA LEU A 4 -3.59 45.29 -2.24
C LEU A 4 -2.38 44.40 -2.57
N ALA A 5 -1.49 44.23 -1.59
CA ALA A 5 -0.41 43.27 -1.66
C ALA A 5 -0.97 41.85 -1.49
N ARG A 6 -0.76 41.01 -2.51
CA ARG A 6 -1.12 39.60 -2.54
C ARG A 6 -0.02 38.84 -1.79
N GLN A 7 -0.31 38.36 -0.58
CA GLN A 7 0.55 37.37 0.10
C GLN A 7 0.32 36.02 -0.56
N THR A 8 1.33 35.53 -1.28
CA THR A 8 1.41 34.14 -1.72
C THR A 8 2.11 33.35 -0.62
N SER A 9 1.33 32.52 0.08
CA SER A 9 1.86 31.55 1.04
C SER A 9 2.44 30.37 0.27
N ASP A 10 3.74 30.40 0.01
CA ASP A 10 4.48 29.26 -0.50
C ASP A 10 4.74 28.27 0.64
N SER A 11 3.78 27.40 0.93
CA SER A 11 4.03 26.18 1.69
C SER A 11 4.70 25.16 0.77
N ASN A 12 6.02 25.24 0.69
CA ASN A 12 6.88 24.21 0.11
C ASN A 12 6.87 22.98 1.04
N THR A 13 5.79 22.20 1.01
CA THR A 13 5.67 20.96 1.77
C THR A 13 6.44 19.88 1.03
N ALA A 14 7.74 19.77 1.31
CA ALA A 14 8.54 18.64 0.83
C ALA A 14 7.84 17.34 1.26
N GLU A 15 7.65 16.40 0.32
CA GLU A 15 7.11 15.09 0.67
C GLU A 15 7.99 14.45 1.76
N PRO A 16 7.39 13.81 2.78
CA PRO A 16 8.17 13.13 3.79
C PRO A 16 9.01 12.03 3.13
N ASP A 17 10.33 12.08 3.37
CA ASP A 17 11.24 11.03 2.95
C ASP A 17 10.77 9.68 3.49
N PHE A 18 10.95 8.62 2.69
CA PHE A 18 10.71 7.27 3.19
C PHE A 18 11.70 6.96 4.32
N PRO A 19 11.24 6.32 5.42
CA PRO A 19 12.17 5.72 6.37
C PRO A 19 13.00 4.64 5.69
N GLU A 20 14.07 4.21 6.36
CA GLU A 20 14.90 3.11 5.89
C GLU A 20 14.03 1.87 5.60
N LEU A 21 14.31 1.23 4.47
CA LEU A 21 13.59 0.03 4.05
C LEU A 21 13.72 -1.05 5.14
N PRO A 22 12.62 -1.66 5.64
CA PRO A 22 12.74 -2.66 6.69
C PRO A 22 13.55 -3.86 6.20
N PRO A 23 14.31 -4.52 7.10
CA PRO A 23 15.01 -5.75 6.76
C PRO A 23 14.01 -6.85 6.36
N PRO A 24 14.42 -7.82 5.53
CA PRO A 24 13.56 -8.96 5.19
C PRO A 24 13.08 -9.69 6.45
N PRO A 25 11.76 -9.81 6.67
CA PRO A 25 11.25 -10.37 7.91
C PRO A 25 11.34 -11.91 7.94
N PRO A 26 11.44 -12.53 9.13
CA PRO A 26 11.44 -13.98 9.28
C PRO A 26 10.10 -14.62 8.89
N PHE A 27 10.10 -15.92 8.56
CA PHE A 27 8.88 -16.66 8.24
C PHE A 27 8.33 -17.43 9.46
N PRO A 28 6.99 -17.45 9.68
CA PRO A 28 5.97 -16.61 9.08
C PRO A 28 6.12 -15.17 9.59
N CYS A 29 5.81 -14.24 8.71
CA CYS A 29 5.97 -12.83 9.00
C CYS A 29 4.89 -12.37 9.99
N PRO A 30 5.25 -11.76 11.13
CA PRO A 30 4.26 -11.20 12.04
C PRO A 30 3.49 -10.06 11.39
N PHE A 31 2.25 -9.85 11.82
CA PHE A 31 1.52 -8.63 11.49
C PHE A 31 2.26 -7.41 12.01
N LEU A 32 2.06 -6.27 11.34
CA LEU A 32 2.63 -5.00 11.79
C LEU A 32 2.23 -4.70 13.24
N THR A 33 3.15 -4.13 13.98
CA THR A 33 2.96 -3.50 15.30
C THR A 33 2.49 -2.05 15.16
N ASP A 34 2.03 -1.43 16.24
CA ASP A 34 1.64 0.00 16.21
C ASP A 34 2.82 0.91 15.83
N ASP A 35 4.03 0.60 16.33
CA ASP A 35 5.25 1.34 16.01
C ASP A 35 5.62 1.22 14.52
N GLU A 36 5.51 0.02 13.95
CA GLU A 36 5.74 -0.20 12.52
C GLU A 36 4.66 0.47 11.66
N ILE A 37 3.41 0.50 12.11
CA ILE A 37 2.34 1.24 11.43
C ILE A 37 2.64 2.74 11.40
N ALA A 38 3.01 3.29 12.56
CA ALA A 38 3.36 4.71 12.68
C ALA A 38 4.58 5.06 11.81
N THR A 39 5.59 4.19 11.80
CA THR A 39 6.83 4.38 11.03
C THR A 39 6.59 4.25 9.53
N TYR A 40 5.96 3.16 9.10
CA TYR A 40 5.99 2.77 7.69
C TYR A 40 4.72 3.09 6.90
N LEU A 41 3.54 3.04 7.51
CA LEU A 41 2.29 3.28 6.77
C LEU A 41 2.01 4.77 6.59
N GLY A 42 2.42 5.63 7.54
CA GLY A 42 2.25 7.09 7.42
C GLY A 42 2.84 7.67 6.11
N PRO A 43 4.12 7.41 5.79
CA PRO A 43 4.74 7.84 4.53
C PRO A 43 4.09 7.25 3.28
N LEU A 44 3.50 6.06 3.37
CA LEU A 44 2.76 5.43 2.28
C LEU A 44 1.41 6.11 2.04
N TYR A 45 0.72 6.53 3.10
CA TYR A 45 -0.54 7.27 2.99
C TYR A 45 -0.35 8.62 2.31
N ALA A 46 0.77 9.30 2.55
CA ALA A 46 1.15 10.51 1.82
C ALA A 46 1.36 10.28 0.32
N ARG A 47 1.57 9.03 -0.08
CA ARG A 47 1.75 8.57 -1.48
C ARG A 47 0.56 7.73 -1.94
N GLU A 48 -0.61 7.98 -1.36
CA GLU A 48 -1.91 7.45 -1.81
C GLU A 48 -2.04 5.93 -1.78
N TRP A 49 -1.13 5.25 -1.06
CA TRP A 49 -1.40 3.90 -0.60
C TRP A 49 -2.46 3.97 0.50
N THR A 50 -3.33 2.98 0.53
CA THR A 50 -4.40 2.89 1.52
C THR A 50 -4.51 1.48 2.07
N VAL A 51 -5.05 1.35 3.27
CA VAL A 51 -5.44 0.05 3.84
C VAL A 51 -6.91 -0.18 3.54
N GLN A 52 -7.20 -1.18 2.71
CA GLN A 52 -8.57 -1.54 2.32
C GLN A 52 -8.90 -2.97 2.70
N PRO A 53 -10.19 -3.31 2.89
CA PRO A 53 -10.61 -4.70 2.89
C PRO A 53 -10.33 -5.36 1.55
N SER A 54 -9.93 -6.63 1.60
CA SER A 54 -9.87 -7.49 0.43
C SER A 54 -11.26 -7.62 -0.21
N ASP A 55 -11.30 -7.72 -1.54
CA ASP A 55 -12.54 -7.98 -2.28
C ASP A 55 -13.13 -9.35 -1.89
N PRO A 56 -14.36 -9.38 -1.32
CA PRO A 56 -14.98 -10.63 -0.87
C PRO A 56 -15.29 -11.61 -2.00
N LYS A 57 -15.35 -11.14 -3.26
CA LYS A 57 -15.53 -12.01 -4.43
C LYS A 57 -14.22 -12.70 -4.84
N ALA A 58 -13.09 -12.11 -4.48
CA ALA A 58 -11.78 -12.60 -4.90
C ALA A 58 -11.09 -13.47 -3.85
N THR A 59 -11.43 -13.31 -2.57
CA THR A 59 -10.76 -14.05 -1.48
C THR A 59 -11.79 -14.77 -0.58
N LYS A 60 -11.46 -16.00 -0.17
CA LYS A 60 -12.26 -16.76 0.80
C LYS A 60 -12.00 -16.32 2.25
N LYS A 61 -10.87 -15.65 2.50
CA LYS A 61 -10.41 -15.24 3.82
C LYS A 61 -10.19 -13.73 3.77
N PRO A 62 -11.10 -12.94 4.35
CA PRO A 62 -10.97 -11.51 4.25
C PRO A 62 -9.73 -11.02 5.00
N SER A 63 -9.09 -9.98 4.48
CA SER A 63 -7.91 -9.37 5.06
C SER A 63 -7.80 -7.90 4.73
N PRO A 64 -7.13 -7.11 5.59
CA PRO A 64 -6.62 -5.81 5.16
C PRO A 64 -5.53 -6.00 4.11
N GLU A 65 -5.49 -5.11 3.13
CA GLU A 65 -4.52 -5.07 2.02
C GLU A 65 -3.98 -3.65 1.86
N LEU A 66 -2.71 -3.52 1.45
CA LEU A 66 -2.17 -2.27 0.94
C LEU A 66 -2.60 -2.11 -0.52
N VAL A 67 -3.25 -1.00 -0.84
CA VAL A 67 -3.87 -0.76 -2.14
C VAL A 67 -3.48 0.60 -2.68
N LYS A 68 -3.03 0.63 -3.94
CA LYS A 68 -2.83 1.85 -4.73
C LYS A 68 -3.30 1.64 -6.16
N ARG A 69 -3.90 2.69 -6.74
CA ARG A 69 -4.32 2.75 -8.14
C ARG A 69 -3.32 3.59 -8.92
N PHE A 70 -2.94 3.10 -10.08
CA PHE A 70 -2.03 3.74 -11.02
C PHE A 70 -2.77 3.92 -12.35
N ALA A 71 -2.80 5.14 -12.90
CA ALA A 71 -3.37 5.43 -14.20
C ALA A 71 -2.26 5.82 -15.18
N PHE A 72 -2.30 5.28 -16.38
CA PHE A 72 -1.26 5.41 -17.39
C PHE A 72 -1.78 6.15 -18.62
N SER A 73 -0.91 6.90 -19.28
CA SER A 73 -1.30 7.63 -20.50
C SER A 73 -1.46 6.67 -21.68
N THR A 74 -0.71 5.57 -21.67
CA THR A 74 -0.79 4.52 -22.70
C THR A 74 -0.71 3.12 -22.10
N PHE A 75 -1.26 2.14 -22.82
CA PHE A 75 -1.13 0.73 -22.44
C PHE A 75 0.32 0.23 -22.49
N ASN A 76 1.17 0.83 -23.33
CA ASN A 76 2.61 0.50 -23.39
C ASN A 76 3.33 0.89 -22.09
N GLU A 77 3.00 2.04 -21.50
CA GLU A 77 3.53 2.46 -20.19
C GLU A 77 3.10 1.50 -19.07
N LEU A 78 1.82 1.09 -19.08
CA LEU A 78 1.29 0.10 -18.15
C LEU A 78 2.05 -1.24 -18.26
N ASN A 79 2.26 -1.74 -19.48
CA ASN A 79 3.02 -2.97 -19.69
C ASN A 79 4.49 -2.83 -19.25
N ALA A 80 5.12 -1.70 -19.54
CA ALA A 80 6.48 -1.44 -19.08
C ALA A 80 6.57 -1.45 -17.54
N PHE A 81 5.59 -0.86 -16.85
CA PHE A 81 5.52 -0.90 -15.38
C PHE A 81 5.32 -2.32 -14.84
N LEU A 82 4.39 -3.09 -15.42
CA LEU A 82 4.13 -4.48 -15.02
C LEU A 82 5.38 -5.37 -15.16
N HIS A 83 6.07 -5.29 -16.31
CA HIS A 83 7.16 -6.19 -16.63
C HIS A 83 8.51 -5.79 -16.06
N LEU A 84 8.80 -4.49 -15.93
CA LEU A 84 10.11 -4.02 -15.49
C LEU A 84 10.16 -3.76 -13.98
N ASP A 85 9.08 -3.25 -13.40
CA ASP A 85 9.07 -2.86 -11.99
C ASP A 85 8.41 -3.94 -11.14
N LEU A 86 7.15 -4.24 -11.45
CA LEU A 86 6.34 -5.08 -10.57
C LEU A 86 6.79 -6.55 -10.58
N LEU A 87 7.12 -7.09 -11.76
CA LEU A 87 7.59 -8.47 -11.90
C LEU A 87 8.94 -8.69 -11.20
N ASP A 88 9.88 -7.76 -11.33
CA ASP A 88 11.20 -7.89 -10.73
C ASP A 88 11.15 -7.73 -9.20
N ILE A 89 10.31 -6.82 -8.67
CA ILE A 89 10.05 -6.77 -7.21
C ILE A 89 9.40 -8.07 -6.73
N THR A 90 8.42 -8.58 -7.48
CA THR A 90 7.74 -9.84 -7.15
C THR A 90 8.72 -11.01 -7.05
N GLN A 91 9.68 -11.09 -7.97
CA GLN A 91 10.70 -12.14 -7.98
C GLN A 91 11.73 -11.95 -6.88
N SER A 92 12.27 -10.74 -6.73
CA SER A 92 13.31 -10.44 -5.73
C SER A 92 12.82 -10.57 -4.29
N GLU A 93 11.59 -10.16 -4.00
CA GLU A 93 10.98 -10.29 -2.67
C GLU A 93 10.32 -11.66 -2.44
N ASN A 94 10.21 -12.49 -3.47
CA ASN A 94 9.43 -13.74 -3.47
C ASN A 94 8.05 -13.52 -2.82
N HIS A 95 7.36 -12.48 -3.30
CA HIS A 95 6.13 -11.98 -2.73
C HIS A 95 5.24 -11.42 -3.84
N HIS A 96 4.02 -11.91 -3.96
CA HIS A 96 3.16 -11.57 -5.09
C HIS A 96 2.11 -10.53 -4.70
N ALA A 97 1.92 -9.55 -5.57
CA ALA A 97 0.79 -8.64 -5.53
C ALA A 97 -0.35 -9.16 -6.41
N ARG A 98 -1.60 -8.88 -6.01
CA ARG A 98 -2.74 -8.96 -6.92
C ARG A 98 -2.80 -7.70 -7.77
N GLN A 99 -3.19 -7.88 -9.02
CA GLN A 99 -3.25 -6.85 -10.06
C GLN A 99 -4.65 -6.84 -10.67
N ASP A 100 -5.34 -5.70 -10.61
CA ASP A 100 -6.59 -5.49 -11.34
C ASP A 100 -6.32 -4.48 -12.47
N ILE A 101 -6.24 -4.95 -13.73
CA ILE A 101 -5.89 -4.15 -14.91
C ILE A 101 -7.17 -3.70 -15.61
N THR A 102 -7.25 -2.41 -15.94
CA THR A 102 -8.29 -1.86 -16.82
C THR A 102 -7.61 -1.29 -18.07
N PRO A 103 -8.02 -1.69 -19.30
CA PRO A 103 -7.32 -1.29 -20.51
C PRO A 103 -7.69 0.12 -21.02
N ASP A 104 -8.87 0.63 -20.67
CA ASP A 104 -9.37 1.92 -21.18
C ASP A 104 -10.23 2.65 -20.11
N PRO A 105 -9.74 3.77 -19.53
CA PRO A 105 -8.35 4.26 -19.64
C PRO A 105 -7.37 3.24 -19.03
N PRO A 106 -6.12 3.14 -19.55
CA PRO A 106 -5.12 2.22 -19.04
C PRO A 106 -4.84 2.47 -17.54
N SER A 107 -5.19 1.54 -16.68
CA SER A 107 -4.95 1.63 -15.24
C SER A 107 -4.70 0.28 -14.59
N LEU A 108 -4.06 0.32 -13.43
CA LEU A 108 -3.70 -0.84 -12.62
C LEU A 108 -3.99 -0.55 -11.15
N ILE A 109 -4.73 -1.44 -10.49
CA ILE A 109 -4.79 -1.48 -9.04
C ILE A 109 -3.83 -2.55 -8.55
N VAL A 110 -2.88 -2.18 -7.71
CA VAL A 110 -1.99 -3.11 -7.01
C VAL A 110 -2.51 -3.31 -5.60
N ARG A 111 -2.69 -4.57 -5.22
CA ARG A 111 -3.12 -4.99 -3.88
C ARG A 111 -2.10 -5.96 -3.30
N VAL A 112 -1.59 -5.67 -2.11
CA VAL A 112 -0.53 -6.46 -1.48
C VAL A 112 -0.94 -6.83 -0.06
N HIS A 113 -0.86 -8.12 0.25
CA HIS A 113 -0.96 -8.65 1.60
C HIS A 113 -0.20 -9.98 1.71
N THR A 114 0.17 -10.36 2.92
CA THR A 114 0.81 -11.64 3.19
C THR A 114 -0.23 -12.71 3.45
N HIS A 115 -0.34 -13.72 2.60
CA HIS A 115 -1.33 -14.82 2.74
C HIS A 115 -1.17 -15.66 4.02
N SER A 116 0.04 -15.72 4.58
CA SER A 116 0.40 -16.51 5.78
C SER A 116 1.05 -15.66 6.86
N GLY A 117 0.47 -14.51 7.17
CA GLY A 117 0.93 -13.66 8.26
C GLY A 117 0.57 -14.23 9.64
N LEU A 118 1.36 -13.89 10.65
CA LEU A 118 1.17 -14.36 12.02
C LEU A 118 0.57 -13.24 12.89
N ARG A 119 -0.71 -13.37 13.23
CA ARG A 119 -1.35 -12.42 14.16
C ARG A 119 -0.88 -12.62 15.60
N PRO A 120 -1.01 -11.59 16.47
CA PRO A 120 -0.84 -11.75 17.91
C PRO A 120 -1.73 -12.86 18.48
N ALA A 121 -1.25 -13.50 19.55
CA ALA A 121 -2.02 -14.49 20.28
C ALA A 121 -3.13 -13.79 21.09
N ARG A 122 -4.32 -14.39 21.13
CA ARG A 122 -5.43 -13.92 21.98
C ARG A 122 -5.24 -14.32 23.45
N HIS A 123 -4.53 -15.43 23.67
CA HIS A 123 -4.16 -15.95 24.98
C HIS A 123 -2.85 -16.74 24.87
N ALA A 124 -2.15 -16.94 26.00
CA ALA A 124 -0.82 -17.57 26.02
C ALA A 124 -0.77 -18.96 25.37
N GLU A 125 -1.81 -19.78 25.58
CA GLU A 125 -1.92 -21.16 25.07
C GLU A 125 -2.33 -21.26 23.59
N GLU A 126 -2.52 -20.15 22.87
CA GLU A 126 -3.05 -20.20 21.50
C GLU A 126 -2.00 -20.79 20.54
N PRO A 127 -2.30 -21.93 19.87
CA PRO A 127 -1.31 -22.58 19.04
C PRO A 127 -0.99 -21.71 17.81
N ARG A 128 0.30 -21.64 17.47
CA ARG A 128 0.80 -20.85 16.31
C ARG A 128 0.01 -21.06 15.03
N ARG A 129 -0.37 -22.30 14.72
CA ARG A 129 -1.16 -22.64 13.51
C ARG A 129 -2.54 -21.97 13.46
N ALA A 130 -3.16 -21.70 14.61
CA ALA A 130 -4.46 -21.01 14.69
C ALA A 130 -4.35 -19.49 14.50
N ARG A 131 -3.12 -18.97 14.52
CA ARG A 131 -2.78 -17.55 14.37
C ARG A 131 -2.29 -17.20 12.96
N VAL A 132 -2.12 -18.19 12.07
CA VAL A 132 -1.70 -17.93 10.69
C VAL A 132 -2.91 -17.56 9.85
N GLN A 133 -2.94 -16.32 9.36
CA GLN A 133 -4.02 -15.80 8.51
C GLN A 133 -3.52 -14.69 7.59
N PRO A 134 -4.25 -14.35 6.51
CA PRO A 134 -3.84 -13.26 5.63
C PRO A 134 -3.86 -11.89 6.33
N GLY A 135 -2.92 -10.99 6.03
CA GLY A 135 -2.89 -9.64 6.60
C GLY A 135 -1.65 -8.86 6.17
N ILE A 136 -1.53 -7.62 6.65
CA ILE A 136 -0.41 -6.74 6.30
C ILE A 136 0.77 -7.01 7.25
N THR A 137 1.95 -7.19 6.68
CA THR A 137 3.21 -7.42 7.38
C THR A 137 4.32 -6.54 6.81
N LEU A 138 5.52 -6.58 7.42
CA LEU A 138 6.68 -5.86 6.87
C LEU A 138 7.07 -6.30 5.46
N ARG A 139 6.69 -7.51 5.03
CA ARG A 139 6.94 -7.96 3.65
C ARG A 139 6.13 -7.15 2.64
N ASP A 140 4.90 -6.81 2.99
CA ASP A 140 4.02 -5.99 2.16
C ASP A 140 4.52 -4.54 2.10
N VAL A 141 4.91 -3.98 3.26
CA VAL A 141 5.55 -2.67 3.35
C VAL A 141 6.79 -2.60 2.48
N ARG A 142 7.69 -3.57 2.62
CA ARG A 142 8.95 -3.62 1.87
C ARG A 142 8.71 -3.68 0.36
N PHE A 143 7.73 -4.49 -0.08
CA PHE A 143 7.33 -4.58 -1.48
C PHE A 143 6.90 -3.22 -2.03
N VAL A 144 6.00 -2.51 -1.33
CA VAL A 144 5.47 -1.24 -1.84
C VAL A 144 6.50 -0.11 -1.76
N TYR A 145 7.41 -0.12 -0.78
CA TYR A 145 8.53 0.83 -0.71
C TYR A 145 9.47 0.66 -1.91
N LEU A 146 9.83 -0.57 -2.26
CA LEU A 146 10.65 -0.85 -3.44
C LEU A 146 9.95 -0.38 -4.72
N LEU A 147 8.63 -0.52 -4.80
CA LEU A 147 7.83 -0.07 -5.94
C LEU A 147 7.87 1.46 -6.07
N GLU A 148 7.70 2.18 -4.97
CA GLU A 148 7.79 3.65 -4.93
C GLU A 148 9.19 4.15 -5.25
N GLN A 149 10.25 3.47 -4.78
CA GLN A 149 11.63 3.81 -5.14
C GLN A 149 11.89 3.70 -6.65
N ARG A 150 11.34 2.66 -7.30
CA ARG A 150 11.43 2.53 -8.77
C ARG A 150 10.66 3.60 -9.51
N LEU A 151 9.46 3.92 -9.03
CA LEU A 151 8.65 5.01 -9.59
C LEU A 151 9.38 6.36 -9.49
N ALA A 152 9.99 6.65 -8.34
CA ALA A 152 10.80 7.84 -8.15
C ALA A 152 12.01 7.88 -9.10
N ALA A 153 12.71 6.75 -9.26
CA ALA A 153 13.86 6.63 -10.18
C ALA A 153 13.49 6.85 -11.66
N ARG A 154 12.23 6.58 -12.04
CA ARG A 154 11.70 6.84 -13.40
C ARG A 154 11.29 8.30 -13.62
N GLY A 155 11.52 9.18 -12.64
CA GLY A 155 11.26 10.61 -12.76
C GLY A 155 9.89 11.07 -12.26
N GLY A 156 9.14 10.21 -11.55
CA GLY A 156 7.93 10.56 -10.80
C GLY A 156 6.79 11.17 -11.64
N THR A 157 5.59 10.58 -11.58
CA THR A 157 4.29 11.22 -11.90
C THR A 157 3.92 11.56 -13.36
N ALA A 158 4.82 11.67 -14.33
CA ALA A 158 4.42 12.07 -15.69
C ALA A 158 3.58 11.01 -16.44
N ALA A 159 3.88 9.72 -16.23
CA ALA A 159 3.19 8.59 -16.87
C ALA A 159 2.22 7.86 -15.94
N VAL A 160 2.23 8.18 -14.63
CA VAL A 160 1.44 7.47 -13.63
C VAL A 160 0.75 8.47 -12.72
N ARG A 161 -0.53 8.74 -12.99
CA ARG A 161 -1.36 9.52 -12.06
C ARG A 161 -2.00 8.55 -11.07
N SER A 162 -1.94 8.86 -9.79
CA SER A 162 -2.88 8.25 -8.87
C SER A 162 -4.24 8.89 -9.12
N GLU A 163 -5.23 8.05 -9.41
CA GLU A 163 -6.62 8.47 -9.36
C GLU A 163 -7.07 8.32 -7.91
N ALA A 164 -6.91 9.40 -7.14
CA ALA A 164 -7.41 9.49 -5.78
C ALA A 164 -8.95 9.63 -5.73
N GLU A 165 -9.62 9.79 -6.87
CA GLU A 165 -11.07 9.90 -6.96
C GLU A 165 -11.71 8.63 -6.36
N ASN A 166 -12.29 8.77 -5.16
CA ASN A 166 -12.92 7.74 -4.33
C ASN A 166 -12.00 6.90 -3.42
N MET A 167 -10.70 7.21 -3.31
CA MET A 167 -9.84 6.59 -2.29
C MET A 167 -9.96 7.32 -0.95
N PRO A 168 -10.00 6.63 0.21
CA PRO A 168 -10.08 7.31 1.48
C PRO A 168 -8.81 8.15 1.70
N SER A 169 -8.98 9.36 2.24
CA SER A 169 -7.91 10.31 2.49
C SER A 169 -6.89 9.76 3.50
N ALA A 170 -5.67 10.32 3.50
CA ALA A 170 -4.60 9.91 4.41
C ALA A 170 -4.97 10.04 5.90
N ASP A 171 -5.88 10.94 6.24
CA ASP A 171 -6.38 11.15 7.61
C ASP A 171 -7.42 10.09 8.02
N GLU A 172 -8.10 9.46 7.05
CA GLU A 172 -9.05 8.36 7.28
C GLU A 172 -8.38 6.99 7.34
N GLN A 173 -7.07 6.92 7.05
CA GLN A 173 -6.31 5.68 7.06
C GLN A 173 -6.00 5.21 8.50
N PRO A 174 -6.02 3.89 8.75
CA PRO A 174 -5.80 3.36 10.09
C PRO A 174 -4.37 3.63 10.59
N ARG A 175 -4.25 4.03 11.86
CA ARG A 175 -2.98 4.38 12.52
C ARG A 175 -2.60 3.43 13.66
N SER A 176 -3.33 2.32 13.81
CA SER A 176 -3.07 1.30 14.83
C SER A 176 -3.41 -0.09 14.31
N VAL A 177 -2.86 -1.13 14.95
CA VAL A 177 -3.12 -2.54 14.64
C VAL A 177 -4.61 -2.84 14.73
N ALA A 178 -5.27 -2.35 15.78
CA ALA A 178 -6.71 -2.53 15.96
C ALA A 178 -7.51 -1.91 14.80
N ALA A 179 -7.12 -0.71 14.35
CA ALA A 179 -7.80 -0.04 13.23
C ALA A 179 -7.52 -0.72 11.88
N VAL A 180 -6.31 -1.23 11.65
CA VAL A 180 -5.99 -2.05 10.46
C VAL A 180 -6.83 -3.31 10.45
N GLU A 181 -6.88 -4.04 11.57
CA GLU A 181 -7.64 -5.29 11.67
C GLU A 181 -9.16 -5.08 11.61
N ALA A 182 -9.66 -3.91 12.04
CA ALA A 182 -11.07 -3.55 11.87
C ALA A 182 -11.49 -3.55 10.40
N ARG A 183 -10.57 -3.31 9.45
CA ARG A 183 -10.85 -3.39 8.01
C ARG A 183 -11.14 -4.80 7.52
N ARG A 184 -10.69 -5.85 8.24
CA ARG A 184 -10.90 -7.25 7.85
C ARG A 184 -12.38 -7.63 7.70
N GLY A 185 -13.26 -7.06 8.53
CA GLY A 185 -14.69 -7.40 8.52
C GLY A 185 -15.54 -6.55 7.57
N LEU A 186 -14.95 -5.53 6.94
CA LEU A 186 -15.68 -4.62 6.07
C LEU A 186 -15.84 -5.26 4.69
N SER A 187 -17.07 -5.29 4.17
CA SER A 187 -17.29 -5.55 2.76
C SER A 187 -16.79 -4.35 1.96
N GLY A 188 -15.88 -4.57 1.01
CA GLY A 188 -15.45 -3.52 0.08
C GLY A 188 -16.67 -2.97 -0.67
N GLN A 189 -17.16 -1.81 -0.26
CA GLN A 189 -17.94 -0.95 -1.14
C GLN A 189 -16.91 -0.30 -2.06
N ALA A 190 -16.70 -0.91 -3.22
CA ALA A 190 -15.97 -0.31 -4.32
C ALA A 190 -16.86 0.69 -5.04
#